data_AF-A0A850BUN4-F1
#
_entry.id   AF-A0A850BUN4-F1
#
_cell.length_a   1.000
_cell.length_b   1.000
_cell.length_c   1.000
_cell.angle_alpha   90.00
_cell.angle_beta   90.00
_cell.angle_gamma   90.00
#
_symmetry.space_group_name_H-M   'P 1'
#
loop_
_entity.id
_entity.type
_entity.pdbx_description
1 polymer ?
#
loop_
_entity_poly.entity_id
_entity_poly.type
_entity_poly.pdbx_seq_one_letter_code
_entity_poly.pdbx_strand_id
1 'polypeptide(L)'
;MAECSRGDECPRARLRGRTVSRAGRVGLAVVTGLFIGSLTRAAGADEAQELELGKNRFDAGQYEEAVKRFTTMLDPSVAPCEKSAPKKSGRCRLTDKVLIERARAFAAASLVALGRIPEADAHIETIFRQNPTYAPNPALFPFEVIDRFTEVKARIRAELEAIARKEAEIALQKRLAEQKAEEDKRRWLAEIQRLAGQERVVQKNSRLVAAVPFGVGQFQNGSPGLGWFFAISEAVTGAAALTFAGVFSYYVSIDLTTIDPDTGAPVDRAALNSAMRTAATLNQVAFGTWAALTVAGIVQAQIAFVPEVVTTVKRPVPKPPPTLDERKSAPVSMVPVVSVVPGGAGLGVVGRF
;
A
#
# COMPACT_ATOMS: atom_id res chain seq x y z
N MET A 1 -21.55 -42.04 29.40
CA MET A 1 -21.63 -42.66 30.73
C MET A 1 -20.62 -42.00 31.64
N ALA A 2 -21.10 -41.06 32.47
CA ALA A 2 -20.50 -40.62 33.72
C ALA A 2 -21.50 -39.61 34.33
N GLU A 3 -22.29 -40.08 35.29
CA GLU A 3 -23.18 -39.29 36.15
C GLU A 3 -22.43 -38.78 37.37
N CYS A 4 -22.70 -37.54 37.77
CA CYS A 4 -23.08 -37.10 39.12
C CYS A 4 -23.10 -35.56 39.12
N SER A 5 -24.20 -34.84 39.38
CA SER A 5 -25.12 -34.83 40.55
C SER A 5 -24.74 -33.72 41.53
N ARG A 6 -25.78 -32.94 41.92
CA ARG A 6 -25.85 -31.82 42.88
C ARG A 6 -25.19 -30.53 42.38
N GLY A 7 -25.81 -29.37 42.38
CA GLY A 7 -27.01 -28.83 43.02
C GLY A 7 -26.87 -27.31 42.92
N ASP A 8 -27.97 -26.57 43.01
CA ASP A 8 -28.05 -25.10 43.06
C ASP A 8 -28.14 -24.35 41.71
N GLU A 9 -29.35 -24.45 41.15
CA GLU A 9 -30.25 -23.33 40.79
C GLU A 9 -29.67 -22.05 40.13
N CYS A 10 -29.80 -22.00 38.80
CA CYS A 10 -29.82 -20.78 37.99
C CYS A 10 -31.21 -20.11 38.02
N PRO A 11 -31.33 -18.79 38.28
CA PRO A 11 -32.54 -18.05 37.92
C PRO A 11 -32.39 -17.30 36.59
N ARG A 12 -33.28 -17.65 35.64
CA ARG A 12 -33.65 -16.85 34.47
C ARG A 12 -34.47 -15.63 34.89
N ALA A 13 -34.20 -14.45 34.31
CA ALA A 13 -35.14 -13.33 34.28
C ALA A 13 -35.00 -12.61 32.92
N ARG A 14 -35.96 -12.77 32.00
CA ARG A 14 -37.22 -12.03 31.81
C ARG A 14 -37.07 -10.81 30.89
N LEU A 15 -37.57 -11.02 29.67
CA LEU A 15 -38.06 -10.02 28.73
C LEU A 15 -39.10 -9.10 29.39
N ARG A 16 -38.97 -7.79 29.18
CA ARG A 16 -40.08 -6.83 29.33
C ARG A 16 -39.88 -5.67 28.36
N GLY A 17 -40.80 -5.57 27.39
CA GLY A 17 -40.98 -4.36 26.59
C GLY A 17 -41.83 -3.32 27.34
N ARG A 18 -41.66 -2.05 26.97
CA ARG A 18 -42.73 -1.03 26.92
C ARG A 18 -42.26 0.26 26.22
N THR A 19 -42.89 0.50 25.08
CA THR A 19 -43.49 1.75 24.55
C THR A 19 -43.08 3.15 25.07
N VAL A 20 -42.70 3.99 24.08
CA VAL A 20 -43.17 5.35 23.74
C VAL A 20 -43.20 6.44 24.82
N SER A 21 -42.46 7.55 24.57
CA SER A 21 -42.95 8.91 24.76
C SER A 21 -42.14 9.94 23.94
N ARG A 22 -42.87 10.87 23.33
CA ARG A 22 -42.43 12.07 22.57
C ARG A 22 -42.43 13.28 23.52
N ALA A 23 -41.42 14.14 23.41
CA ALA A 23 -41.34 15.58 23.76
C ALA A 23 -39.87 15.83 24.19
N GLY A 24 -39.12 16.85 23.81
CA GLY A 24 -39.40 18.19 23.30
C GLY A 24 -38.36 19.12 23.96
N ARG A 25 -37.93 20.18 23.25
CA ARG A 25 -37.09 21.34 23.71
C ARG A 25 -35.58 21.09 23.71
N VAL A 26 -34.81 21.75 22.83
CA VAL A 26 -34.29 23.15 22.84
C VAL A 26 -33.05 23.31 23.74
N GLY A 27 -31.92 23.55 23.07
CA GLY A 27 -30.88 24.53 23.44
C GLY A 27 -29.84 24.15 24.50
N LEU A 28 -28.58 24.01 24.09
CA LEU A 28 -27.46 24.76 24.69
C LEU A 28 -26.18 24.68 23.84
N ALA A 29 -25.52 25.82 23.69
CA ALA A 29 -24.23 26.02 23.05
C ALA A 29 -23.07 25.44 23.88
N VAL A 30 -22.02 24.95 23.21
CA VAL A 30 -20.69 24.75 23.83
C VAL A 30 -19.62 25.30 22.89
N VAL A 31 -19.02 26.41 23.33
CA VAL A 31 -17.72 26.92 22.89
C VAL A 31 -16.65 25.96 23.39
N THR A 32 -15.72 25.53 22.55
CA THR A 32 -14.47 24.91 23.02
C THR A 32 -13.31 25.43 22.20
N GLY A 33 -12.48 26.23 22.88
CA GLY A 33 -11.28 26.84 22.35
C GLY A 33 -10.18 25.83 22.06
N LEU A 34 -9.47 26.10 20.97
CA LEU A 34 -8.33 25.34 20.49
C LEU A 34 -7.10 25.67 21.35
N PHE A 35 -6.73 24.76 22.25
CA PHE A 35 -5.46 24.80 23.00
C PHE A 35 -4.30 24.55 22.02
N ILE A 36 -3.55 25.61 21.70
CA ILE A 36 -2.26 25.50 21.03
C ILE A 36 -1.22 25.13 22.10
N GLY A 37 -0.92 23.84 22.21
CA GLY A 37 0.16 23.32 23.04
C GLY A 37 1.52 23.48 22.36
N SER A 38 2.13 24.64 22.54
CA SER A 38 3.53 24.89 22.19
C SER A 38 4.45 24.13 23.15
N LEU A 39 4.97 22.97 22.73
CA LEU A 39 6.07 22.27 23.40
C LEU A 39 7.39 23.04 23.15
N THR A 40 7.59 24.16 23.85
CA THR A 40 8.89 24.83 23.90
C THR A 40 9.82 24.08 24.83
N ARG A 41 10.83 23.47 24.22
CA ARG A 41 11.94 22.73 24.83
C ARG A 41 12.89 23.69 25.57
N ALA A 42 12.46 24.21 26.72
CA ALA A 42 13.23 25.15 27.53
C ALA A 42 14.07 24.42 28.61
N ALA A 43 14.91 23.46 28.23
CA ALA A 43 15.60 22.58 29.18
C ALA A 43 17.02 23.01 29.64
N GLY A 44 17.59 24.10 29.11
CA GLY A 44 19.04 24.37 29.26
C GLY A 44 19.50 25.56 30.11
N ALA A 45 18.60 26.42 30.63
CA ALA A 45 19.02 27.70 31.23
C ALA A 45 19.69 27.53 32.62
N ASP A 46 19.14 26.66 33.47
CA ASP A 46 19.58 26.54 34.87
C ASP A 46 20.84 25.67 35.02
N GLU A 47 21.00 24.65 34.17
CA GLU A 47 22.21 23.83 34.10
C GLU A 47 23.44 24.64 33.69
N ALA A 48 23.29 25.52 32.69
CA ALA A 48 24.35 26.42 32.28
C ALA A 48 24.73 27.38 33.40
N GLN A 49 23.75 27.89 34.16
CA GLN A 49 24.01 28.79 35.29
C GLN A 49 24.82 28.10 36.41
N GLU A 50 24.50 26.85 36.74
CA GLU A 50 25.25 26.09 37.76
C GLU A 50 26.68 25.76 37.30
N LEU A 51 26.86 25.46 36.01
CA LEU A 51 28.19 25.31 35.43
C LEU A 51 29.01 26.60 35.53
N GLU A 52 28.43 27.75 35.18
CA GLU A 52 29.11 29.05 35.28
C GLU A 52 29.45 29.40 36.73
N LEU A 53 28.63 29.02 37.71
CA LEU A 53 28.96 29.21 39.13
C LEU A 53 30.12 28.32 39.60
N GLY A 54 30.30 27.13 39.01
CA GLY A 54 31.50 26.32 39.19
C GLY A 54 32.72 26.93 38.51
N LYS A 55 32.54 27.42 37.29
CA LYS A 55 33.58 28.11 36.52
C LYS A 55 34.08 29.37 37.24
N ASN A 56 33.21 30.17 37.84
CA ASN A 56 33.62 31.34 38.63
C ASN A 56 34.55 30.99 39.80
N ARG A 57 34.40 29.80 40.41
CA ARG A 57 35.30 29.32 41.48
C ARG A 57 36.65 28.88 40.91
N PHE A 58 36.63 28.22 39.75
CA PHE A 58 37.84 27.86 39.01
C PHE A 58 38.62 29.11 38.58
N ASP A 59 37.95 30.08 37.97
CA ASP A 59 38.53 31.35 37.51
C ASP A 59 39.08 32.18 38.69
N ALA A 60 38.50 32.04 39.89
CA ALA A 60 38.99 32.65 41.12
C ALA A 60 40.16 31.90 41.80
N GLY A 61 40.66 30.81 41.21
CA GLY A 61 41.75 29.99 41.77
C GLY A 61 41.34 29.12 42.96
N GLN A 62 40.05 29.00 43.26
CA GLN A 62 39.52 28.20 44.37
C GLN A 62 39.31 26.75 43.93
N TYR A 63 40.41 26.06 43.62
CA TYR A 63 40.37 24.76 42.95
C TYR A 63 39.72 23.64 43.79
N GLU A 64 39.91 23.58 45.12
CA GLU A 64 39.25 22.55 45.93
C GLU A 64 37.71 22.68 45.90
N GLU A 65 37.21 23.90 45.99
CA GLU A 65 35.78 24.18 45.96
C GLU A 65 35.19 23.98 44.57
N ALA A 66 35.95 24.30 43.52
CA ALA A 66 35.58 24.01 42.14
C ALA A 66 35.42 22.50 41.92
N VAL A 67 36.39 21.68 42.35
CA VAL A 67 36.31 20.21 42.23
C VAL A 67 35.08 19.66 42.94
N LYS A 68 34.85 20.03 44.21
CA LYS A 68 33.67 19.55 44.98
C LYS A 68 32.36 19.87 44.27
N ARG A 69 32.28 21.04 43.64
CA ARG A 69 31.09 21.46 42.92
C ARG A 69 30.91 20.68 41.62
N PHE A 70 31.97 20.54 40.82
CA PHE A 70 31.90 19.77 39.58
C PHE A 70 31.62 18.29 39.83
N THR A 71 32.21 17.67 40.86
CA THR A 71 31.92 16.27 41.19
C THR A 71 30.47 16.09 41.61
N THR A 72 29.92 17.01 42.41
CA THR A 72 28.48 17.03 42.76
C THR A 72 27.60 17.15 41.52
N MET A 73 27.98 17.98 40.55
CA MET A 73 27.25 18.17 39.29
C MET A 73 27.29 16.95 38.36
N LEU A 74 28.30 16.09 38.51
CA LEU A 74 28.53 14.90 37.70
C LEU A 74 28.02 13.62 38.38
N ASP A 75 27.68 13.68 39.67
CA ASP A 75 27.26 12.53 40.46
C ASP A 75 25.85 12.05 40.07
N PRO A 76 25.69 10.79 39.62
CA PRO A 76 24.38 10.25 39.25
C PRO A 76 23.40 10.11 40.42
N SER A 77 23.87 10.15 41.67
CA SER A 77 23.02 10.05 42.87
C SER A 77 22.31 11.36 43.23
N VAL A 78 22.76 12.48 42.65
CA VAL A 78 22.18 13.81 42.89
C VAL A 78 21.03 14.08 41.92
N ALA A 79 19.97 14.74 42.41
CA ALA A 79 18.81 15.08 41.60
C ALA A 79 19.19 16.03 40.43
N PRO A 80 18.53 15.92 39.25
CA PRO A 80 18.75 16.83 38.13
C PRO A 80 18.47 18.29 38.49
N CYS A 81 19.14 19.22 37.82
CA CYS A 81 18.85 20.65 37.94
C CYS A 81 17.48 20.97 37.29
N GLU A 82 16.39 20.89 38.07
CA GLU A 82 15.05 21.28 37.63
C GLU A 82 14.73 22.76 37.94
N LYS A 83 13.87 23.35 37.11
CA LYS A 83 13.44 24.77 37.16
C LYS A 83 12.60 25.17 38.37
N SER A 84 12.05 24.23 39.13
CA SER A 84 10.84 24.50 39.95
C SER A 84 10.94 24.15 41.44
N ALA A 85 12.03 23.55 41.91
CA ALA A 85 12.15 23.11 43.30
C ALA A 85 12.88 24.17 44.16
N PRO A 86 12.43 24.46 45.39
CA PRO A 86 13.15 25.35 46.28
C PRO A 86 14.54 24.78 46.56
N LYS A 87 15.59 25.56 46.27
CA LYS A 87 17.01 25.26 46.49
C LYS A 87 17.29 24.92 47.96
N LYS A 88 16.94 23.71 48.41
CA LYS A 88 17.25 23.22 49.77
C LYS A 88 18.71 22.78 49.90
N SER A 89 19.40 22.59 48.79
CA SER A 89 20.85 22.40 48.73
C SER A 89 21.32 22.92 47.37
N GLY A 90 22.35 23.76 47.33
CA GLY A 90 22.96 24.24 46.07
C GLY A 90 23.72 23.13 45.33
N ARG A 91 23.09 21.96 45.14
CA ARG A 91 23.64 20.73 44.60
C ARG A 91 22.64 20.14 43.63
N CYS A 92 22.96 20.14 42.34
CA CYS A 92 22.14 19.52 41.30
C CYS A 92 23.03 18.91 40.22
N ARG A 93 22.51 17.91 39.51
CA ARG A 93 23.21 17.17 38.46
C ARG A 93 22.91 17.72 37.08
N LEU A 94 23.95 17.81 36.23
CA LEU A 94 23.83 18.16 34.82
C LEU A 94 23.26 17.00 34.00
N THR A 95 22.41 17.29 33.01
CA THR A 95 21.84 16.28 32.10
C THR A 95 22.29 16.46 30.66
N ASP A 96 22.64 17.68 30.25
CA ASP A 96 23.19 17.94 28.93
C ASP A 96 24.59 17.35 28.78
N LYS A 97 24.80 16.52 27.74
CA LYS A 97 26.08 15.89 27.43
C LYS A 97 27.21 16.90 27.23
N VAL A 98 26.93 18.04 26.60
CA VAL A 98 27.92 19.09 26.33
C VAL A 98 28.34 19.78 27.63
N LEU A 99 27.39 20.05 28.52
CA LEU A 99 27.68 20.65 29.83
C LEU A 99 28.41 19.67 30.75
N ILE A 100 28.05 18.39 30.72
CA ILE A 100 28.76 17.32 31.44
C ILE A 100 30.21 17.20 30.99
N GLU A 101 30.46 17.20 29.67
CA GLU A 101 31.82 17.15 29.12
C GLU A 101 32.65 18.36 29.57
N ARG A 102 32.07 19.56 29.48
CA ARG A 102 32.72 20.80 29.91
C ARG A 102 32.98 20.84 31.41
N ALA A 103 32.03 20.37 32.24
CA ALA A 103 32.20 20.24 33.69
C ALA A 103 33.35 19.27 34.04
N ARG A 104 33.45 18.12 33.35
CA ARG A 104 34.58 17.20 33.54
C ARG A 104 35.92 17.82 33.15
N ALA A 105 35.95 18.61 32.08
CA ALA A 105 37.18 19.29 31.67
C ALA A 105 37.65 20.31 32.72
N PHE A 106 36.74 21.10 33.30
CA PHE A 106 37.07 22.00 34.40
C PHE A 106 37.42 21.27 35.70
N ALA A 107 36.78 20.13 36.00
CA ALA A 107 37.15 19.29 37.12
C ALA A 107 38.58 18.74 36.96
N ALA A 108 38.91 18.21 35.78
CA ALA A 108 40.26 17.75 35.46
C ALA A 108 41.29 18.88 35.58
N ALA A 109 41.01 20.06 35.02
CA ALA A 109 41.89 21.22 35.12
C ALA A 109 42.13 21.64 36.59
N SER A 110 41.08 21.66 37.41
CA SER A 110 41.19 21.97 38.84
C SER A 110 42.02 20.93 39.59
N LEU A 111 41.86 19.65 39.26
CA LEU A 111 42.62 18.55 39.87
C LEU A 111 44.10 18.58 39.46
N VAL A 112 44.42 18.96 38.22
CA VAL A 112 45.80 19.18 37.76
C VAL A 112 46.44 20.32 38.56
N ALA A 113 45.75 21.44 38.75
CA ALA A 113 46.24 22.57 39.54
C ALA A 113 46.50 22.20 41.02
N LEU A 114 45.72 21.27 41.57
CA LEU A 114 45.91 20.72 42.93
C LEU A 114 46.95 19.60 43.02
N GLY A 115 47.58 19.20 41.90
CA GLY A 115 48.53 18.07 41.86
C GLY A 115 47.89 16.69 42.02
N ARG A 116 46.56 16.58 41.97
CA ARG A 116 45.79 15.33 42.10
C ARG A 116 45.67 14.62 40.74
N ILE A 117 46.82 14.30 40.16
CA ILE A 117 46.95 13.81 38.78
C ILE A 117 46.15 12.51 38.51
N PRO A 118 46.15 11.48 39.36
CA PRO A 118 45.40 10.25 39.09
C PRO A 118 43.88 10.47 38.96
N GLU A 119 43.34 11.44 39.69
CA GLU A 119 41.92 11.78 39.62
C GLU A 119 41.59 12.61 38.39
N ALA A 120 42.50 13.52 37.98
CA ALA A 120 42.37 14.25 36.74
C ALA A 120 42.32 13.30 35.53
N ASP A 121 43.21 12.30 35.51
CA ASP A 121 43.27 11.28 34.47
C ASP A 121 41.94 10.53 34.32
N ALA A 122 41.30 10.15 35.42
CA ALA A 122 40.02 9.44 35.39
C ALA A 122 38.93 10.27 34.69
N HIS A 123 38.90 11.58 34.93
CA HIS A 123 37.98 12.49 34.24
C HIS A 123 38.32 12.63 32.75
N ILE A 124 39.61 12.77 32.41
CA ILE A 124 40.10 12.90 31.02
C ILE A 124 39.81 11.64 30.20
N GLU A 125 40.09 10.46 30.76
CA GLU A 125 39.79 9.17 30.12
C GLU A 125 38.29 9.03 29.87
N THR A 126 37.46 9.43 30.83
CA THR A 126 36.00 9.43 30.66
C THR A 126 35.56 10.34 29.53
N ILE A 127 36.17 11.52 29.37
CA ILE A 127 35.89 12.44 28.25
C ILE A 127 36.21 11.75 26.92
N PHE A 128 37.40 11.18 26.76
CA PHE A 128 37.79 10.55 25.50
C PHE A 128 37.00 9.29 25.16
N ARG A 129 36.58 8.50 26.15
CA ARG A 129 35.70 7.35 25.95
C ARG A 129 34.32 7.74 25.43
N GLN A 130 33.84 8.94 25.79
CA GLN A 130 32.53 9.46 25.36
C GLN A 130 32.63 10.28 24.07
N ASN A 131 33.74 10.99 23.89
CA ASN A 131 34.04 11.83 22.73
C ASN A 131 35.52 11.69 22.35
N PRO A 132 35.86 10.74 21.47
CA PRO A 132 37.25 10.52 21.02
C PRO A 132 37.86 11.72 20.28
N THR A 133 37.01 12.62 19.76
CA THR A 133 37.42 13.82 19.02
C THR A 133 37.60 15.06 19.89
N TYR A 134 37.38 14.95 21.21
CA TYR A 134 37.52 16.07 22.13
C TYR A 134 38.93 16.69 22.06
N ALA A 135 38.97 18.02 22.10
CA ALA A 135 40.19 18.81 22.19
C ALA A 135 39.98 19.95 23.21
N PRO A 136 40.79 20.04 24.26
CA PRO A 136 40.69 21.16 25.21
C PRO A 136 41.01 22.48 24.50
N ASN A 137 40.23 23.52 24.79
CA ASN A 137 40.44 24.85 24.19
C ASN A 137 41.66 25.55 24.82
N PRO A 138 42.70 25.90 24.04
CA PRO A 138 43.90 26.55 24.56
C PRO A 138 43.67 27.92 25.22
N ALA A 139 42.57 28.60 24.88
CA ALA A 139 42.23 29.88 25.50
C ALA A 139 41.57 29.72 26.88
N LEU A 140 41.07 28.53 27.22
CA LEU A 140 40.35 28.27 28.47
C LEU A 140 41.18 27.49 29.50
N PHE A 141 42.20 26.76 29.05
CA PHE A 141 42.98 25.88 29.91
C PHE A 141 44.47 26.23 29.85
N PRO A 142 45.18 26.21 30.98
CA PRO A 142 46.64 26.34 31.01
C PRO A 142 47.34 25.23 30.21
N PHE A 143 48.58 25.49 29.80
CA PHE A 143 49.37 24.57 28.99
C PHE A 143 49.56 23.21 29.69
N GLU A 144 49.75 23.21 31.01
CA GLU A 144 49.94 22.02 31.84
C GLU A 144 48.73 21.08 31.77
N VAL A 145 47.52 21.63 31.68
CA VAL A 145 46.30 20.84 31.53
C VAL A 145 46.23 20.24 30.14
N ILE A 146 46.53 21.03 29.10
CA ILE A 146 46.50 20.59 27.70
C ILE A 146 47.53 19.47 27.46
N ASP A 147 48.73 19.62 28.01
CA ASP A 147 49.77 18.60 27.96
C ASP A 147 49.27 17.31 28.60
N ARG A 148 48.61 17.40 29.77
CA ARG A 148 48.03 16.22 30.41
C ARG A 148 46.95 15.54 29.57
N PHE A 149 46.07 16.30 28.91
CA PHE A 149 45.10 15.73 27.96
C PHE A 149 45.79 15.00 26.80
N THR A 150 46.92 15.53 26.33
CA THR A 150 47.71 14.94 25.24
C THR A 150 48.36 13.63 25.68
N GLU A 151 48.95 13.59 26.88
CA GLU A 151 49.55 12.39 27.47
C GLU A 151 48.51 11.27 27.67
N VAL A 152 47.36 11.60 28.27
CA VAL A 152 46.29 10.62 28.51
C VAL A 152 45.76 10.08 27.18
N LYS A 153 45.55 10.95 26.17
CA LYS A 153 45.13 10.53 24.83
C LYS A 153 46.13 9.58 24.18
N ALA A 154 47.43 9.85 24.32
CA ALA A 154 48.48 8.97 23.81
C ALA A 154 48.44 7.60 24.49
N ARG A 155 48.24 7.57 25.82
CA ARG A 155 48.15 6.34 26.62
C ARG A 155 46.97 5.44 26.23
N ILE A 156 45.78 6.02 26.01
CA ILE A 156 44.56 5.26 25.68
C ILE A 156 44.29 5.14 24.17
N ARG A 157 45.25 5.52 23.32
CA ARG A 157 45.06 5.57 21.86
C ARG A 157 44.59 4.25 21.26
N ALA A 158 45.19 3.13 21.68
CA ALA A 158 44.82 1.80 21.19
C ALA A 158 43.35 1.45 21.51
N GLU A 159 42.86 1.89 22.66
CA GLU A 159 41.47 1.69 23.06
C GLU A 159 40.52 2.57 22.23
N LEU A 160 40.87 3.84 22.00
CA LEU A 160 40.08 4.74 21.15
C LEU A 160 39.98 4.23 19.71
N GLU A 161 41.08 3.69 19.16
CA GLU A 161 41.09 3.06 17.84
C GLU A 161 40.20 1.81 17.79
N ALA A 162 40.16 1.01 18.87
CA ALA A 162 39.27 -0.15 18.96
C ALA A 162 37.78 0.25 19.02
N ILE A 163 37.44 1.32 19.75
CA ILE A 163 36.08 1.89 19.77
C ILE A 163 35.69 2.37 18.37
N ALA A 164 36.55 3.14 17.71
CA ALA A 164 36.29 3.66 16.37
C ALA A 164 36.07 2.55 15.33
N ARG A 165 36.85 1.45 15.40
CA ARG A 165 36.67 0.28 14.52
C ARG A 165 35.29 -0.38 14.74
N LYS A 166 34.90 -0.61 15.99
CA LYS A 166 33.60 -1.20 16.33
C LYS A 166 32.44 -0.33 15.83
N GLU A 167 32.54 0.98 16.00
CA GLU A 167 31.52 1.91 15.51
C GLU A 167 31.42 1.90 13.99
N ALA A 168 32.56 1.85 13.28
CA ALA A 168 32.60 1.73 11.83
C ALA A 168 31.97 0.42 11.33
N GLU A 169 32.25 -0.71 12.00
CA GLU A 169 31.64 -2.01 11.70
C GLU A 169 30.12 -1.97 11.91
N ILE A 170 29.64 -1.42 13.03
CA ILE A 170 28.21 -1.28 13.32
C ILE A 170 27.55 -0.37 12.28
N ALA A 171 28.17 0.75 11.90
CA ALA A 171 27.66 1.67 10.90
C ALA A 171 27.57 1.00 9.51
N LEU A 172 28.58 0.20 9.14
CA LEU A 172 28.57 -0.58 7.90
C LEU A 172 27.44 -1.62 7.91
N GLN A 173 27.30 -2.38 9.01
CA GLN A 173 26.24 -3.38 9.16
C GLN A 173 24.85 -2.75 9.06
N LYS A 174 24.63 -1.59 9.70
CA LYS A 174 23.36 -0.85 9.60
C LYS A 174 23.06 -0.43 8.16
N ARG A 175 24.04 0.14 7.45
CA ARG A 175 23.87 0.52 6.03
C ARG A 175 23.52 -0.67 5.14
N LEU A 176 24.20 -1.81 5.34
CA LEU A 176 23.90 -3.03 4.58
C LEU A 176 22.52 -3.59 4.91
N ALA A 177 22.11 -3.55 6.18
CA ALA A 177 20.78 -3.99 6.60
C ALA A 177 19.67 -3.08 6.02
N GLU A 178 19.88 -1.76 6.01
CA GLU A 178 18.97 -0.79 5.39
C GLU A 178 18.84 -1.00 3.88
N GLN A 179 19.96 -1.23 3.18
CA GLN A 179 19.95 -1.53 1.75
C GLN A 179 19.19 -2.81 1.43
N LYS A 180 19.44 -3.90 2.17
CA LYS A 180 18.71 -5.16 2.01
C LYS A 180 17.21 -5.00 2.28
N ALA A 181 16.85 -4.29 3.34
CA ALA A 181 15.44 -4.03 3.66
C ALA A 181 14.74 -3.23 2.55
N GLU A 182 15.43 -2.30 1.90
CA GLU A 182 14.89 -1.53 0.78
C GLU A 182 14.74 -2.38 -0.49
N GLU A 183 15.71 -3.24 -0.79
CA GLU A 183 15.61 -4.21 -1.89
C GLU A 183 14.45 -5.20 -1.69
N ASP A 184 14.29 -5.73 -0.48
CA ASP A 184 13.21 -6.66 -0.15
C ASP A 184 11.83 -5.99 -0.29
N LYS A 185 11.68 -4.74 0.15
CA LYS A 185 10.47 -3.95 -0.09
C LYS A 185 10.17 -3.78 -1.57
N ARG A 186 11.18 -3.48 -2.39
CA ARG A 186 11.01 -3.33 -3.85
C ARG A 186 10.56 -4.63 -4.50
N ARG A 187 11.17 -5.76 -4.13
CA ARG A 187 10.76 -7.08 -4.63
C ARG A 187 9.33 -7.42 -4.22
N TRP A 188 8.98 -7.15 -2.96
CA TRP A 188 7.62 -7.35 -2.46
C TRP A 188 6.60 -6.48 -3.21
N LEU A 189 6.88 -5.20 -3.40
CA LEU A 189 6.00 -4.30 -4.16
C LEU A 189 5.83 -4.74 -5.61
N ALA A 190 6.92 -5.16 -6.27
CA ALA A 190 6.87 -5.67 -7.64
C ALA A 190 6.01 -6.93 -7.74
N GLU A 191 6.10 -7.84 -6.76
CA GLU A 191 5.31 -9.06 -6.71
C GLU A 191 3.83 -8.75 -6.44
N ILE A 192 3.53 -7.86 -5.50
CA ILE A 192 2.16 -7.40 -5.25
C ILE A 192 1.58 -6.75 -6.50
N GLN A 193 2.35 -5.93 -7.22
CA GLN A 193 1.89 -5.30 -8.47
C GLN A 193 1.66 -6.33 -9.58
N ARG A 194 2.50 -7.36 -9.66
CA ARG A 194 2.33 -8.49 -10.60
C ARG A 194 1.03 -9.25 -10.32
N LEU A 195 0.77 -9.57 -9.06
CA LEU A 195 -0.44 -10.28 -8.64
C LEU A 195 -1.70 -9.41 -8.78
N ALA A 196 -1.64 -8.14 -8.38
CA ALA A 196 -2.76 -7.19 -8.49
C ALA A 196 -3.08 -6.80 -9.95
N GLY A 197 -2.12 -6.93 -10.86
CA GLY A 197 -2.32 -6.71 -12.30
C GLY A 197 -3.03 -7.86 -13.03
N GLN A 198 -3.30 -8.97 -12.35
CA GLN A 198 -3.97 -10.14 -12.94
C GLN A 198 -5.41 -10.22 -12.40
N GLU A 199 -6.39 -10.18 -13.30
CA GLU A 199 -7.78 -10.46 -12.98
C GLU A 199 -8.18 -11.81 -13.56
N ARG A 200 -8.72 -12.67 -12.70
CA ARG A 200 -9.32 -13.94 -13.12
C ARG A 200 -10.74 -13.66 -13.61
N VAL A 201 -10.92 -13.57 -14.92
CA VAL A 201 -12.25 -13.41 -15.53
C VAL A 201 -12.84 -14.81 -15.72
N VAL A 202 -13.93 -15.09 -15.00
CA VAL A 202 -14.69 -16.33 -15.14
C VAL A 202 -15.86 -16.04 -16.10
N GLN A 203 -15.75 -16.54 -17.32
CA GLN A 203 -16.86 -16.48 -18.27
C GLN A 203 -17.76 -17.68 -18.03
N LYS A 204 -19.02 -17.42 -17.66
CA LYS A 204 -20.04 -18.46 -17.48
C LYS A 204 -20.71 -18.74 -18.82
N ASN A 205 -20.64 -19.98 -19.25
CA ASN A 205 -21.30 -20.46 -20.45
C ASN A 205 -22.74 -20.89 -20.12
N SER A 206 -23.61 -20.81 -21.11
CA SER A 206 -25.03 -21.12 -20.96
C SER A 206 -25.42 -22.30 -21.84
N ARG A 207 -26.10 -23.29 -21.25
CA ARG A 207 -26.58 -24.47 -21.98
C ARG A 207 -27.59 -24.13 -23.08
N LEU A 208 -28.31 -23.01 -22.95
CA LEU A 208 -29.22 -22.56 -24.00
C LEU A 208 -28.48 -22.10 -25.25
N VAL A 209 -27.32 -21.45 -25.08
CA VAL A 209 -26.46 -21.05 -26.20
C VAL A 209 -25.86 -22.28 -26.88
N ALA A 210 -25.57 -23.35 -26.11
CA ALA A 210 -25.14 -24.62 -26.67
C ALA A 210 -26.20 -25.37 -27.49
N ALA A 211 -27.47 -24.95 -27.44
CA ALA A 211 -28.55 -25.50 -28.27
C ALA A 211 -28.76 -24.75 -29.60
N VAL A 212 -27.99 -23.68 -29.85
CA VAL A 212 -28.09 -22.91 -31.08
C VAL A 212 -27.40 -23.69 -32.23
N PRO A 213 -28.03 -23.80 -33.41
CA PRO A 213 -27.43 -24.45 -34.59
C PRO A 213 -26.21 -23.68 -35.10
N PHE A 214 -25.59 -24.19 -36.16
CA PHE A 214 -24.41 -23.65 -36.82
C PHE A 214 -23.14 -23.69 -35.97
N GLY A 215 -23.00 -24.70 -35.10
CA GLY A 215 -21.77 -24.92 -34.35
C GLY A 215 -21.50 -23.95 -33.20
N VAL A 216 -22.47 -23.09 -32.83
CA VAL A 216 -22.31 -22.06 -31.78
C VAL A 216 -21.95 -22.67 -30.43
N GLY A 217 -22.55 -23.81 -30.06
CA GLY A 217 -22.23 -24.50 -28.81
C GLY A 217 -20.80 -25.05 -28.75
N GLN A 218 -20.25 -25.49 -29.88
CA GLN A 218 -18.90 -26.02 -30.01
C GLN A 218 -17.86 -24.91 -29.84
N PHE A 219 -18.13 -23.71 -30.35
CA PHE A 219 -17.30 -22.53 -30.08
C PHE A 219 -17.31 -22.14 -28.60
N GLN A 220 -18.49 -22.17 -27.97
CA GLN A 220 -18.62 -21.90 -26.54
C GLN A 220 -17.85 -22.92 -25.68
N ASN A 221 -17.80 -24.18 -26.12
CA ASN A 221 -17.10 -25.27 -25.45
C ASN A 221 -15.60 -25.36 -25.78
N GLY A 222 -15.04 -24.41 -26.54
CA GLY A 222 -13.61 -24.40 -26.87
C GLY A 222 -13.18 -25.42 -27.93
N SER A 223 -14.12 -25.91 -28.74
CA SER A 223 -13.87 -26.86 -29.84
C SER A 223 -14.09 -26.20 -31.22
N PRO A 224 -13.21 -25.27 -31.65
CA PRO A 224 -13.45 -24.46 -32.85
C PRO A 224 -13.50 -25.28 -34.15
N GLY A 225 -12.76 -26.39 -34.23
CA GLY A 225 -12.78 -27.26 -35.42
C GLY A 225 -14.15 -27.89 -35.65
N LEU A 226 -14.78 -28.41 -34.59
CA LEU A 226 -16.15 -28.94 -34.68
C LEU A 226 -17.17 -27.83 -34.93
N GLY A 227 -16.96 -26.64 -34.35
CA GLY A 227 -17.80 -25.47 -34.60
C GLY A 227 -17.85 -25.11 -36.09
N TRP A 228 -16.68 -25.02 -36.74
CA TRP A 228 -16.61 -24.76 -38.18
C TRP A 228 -17.18 -25.89 -39.03
N PHE A 229 -16.96 -27.15 -38.64
CA PHE A 229 -17.51 -28.30 -39.36
C PHE A 229 -19.05 -28.24 -39.43
N PHE A 230 -19.72 -28.06 -38.29
CA PHE A 230 -21.18 -27.96 -38.25
C PHE A 230 -21.67 -26.68 -38.93
N ALA A 231 -21.02 -25.53 -38.69
CA ALA A 231 -21.38 -24.26 -39.33
C ALA A 231 -21.38 -24.35 -40.87
N ILE A 232 -20.31 -24.91 -41.46
CA ILE A 232 -20.18 -25.05 -42.91
C ILE A 232 -21.15 -26.10 -43.45
N SER A 233 -21.21 -27.28 -42.81
CA SER A 233 -22.04 -28.38 -43.31
C SER A 233 -23.52 -28.02 -43.27
N GLU A 234 -23.99 -27.43 -42.16
CA GLU A 234 -25.38 -26.98 -42.03
C GLU A 234 -25.70 -25.82 -42.98
N ALA A 235 -24.77 -24.88 -43.19
CA ALA A 235 -24.96 -23.80 -44.15
C ALA A 235 -25.11 -24.35 -45.58
N VAL A 236 -24.27 -25.29 -45.99
CA VAL A 236 -24.33 -25.91 -47.32
C VAL A 236 -25.61 -26.71 -47.51
N THR A 237 -25.95 -27.60 -46.57
CA THR A 237 -27.15 -28.45 -46.70
C THR A 237 -28.43 -27.66 -46.54
N GLY A 238 -28.44 -26.63 -45.67
CA GLY A 238 -29.56 -25.72 -45.50
C GLY A 238 -29.80 -24.86 -46.73
N ALA A 239 -28.73 -24.30 -47.32
CA ALA A 239 -28.82 -23.58 -48.59
C ALA A 239 -29.29 -24.48 -49.73
N ALA A 240 -28.78 -25.71 -49.81
CA ALA A 240 -29.22 -26.71 -50.79
C ALA A 240 -30.72 -27.02 -50.64
N ALA A 241 -31.20 -27.24 -49.40
CA ALA A 241 -32.61 -27.49 -49.13
C ALA A 241 -33.49 -26.31 -49.59
N LEU A 242 -33.14 -25.08 -49.20
CA LEU A 242 -33.86 -23.87 -49.64
C LEU A 242 -33.86 -23.73 -51.17
N THR A 243 -32.73 -24.02 -51.83
CA THR A 243 -32.60 -23.95 -53.28
C THR A 243 -33.50 -24.97 -53.97
N PHE A 244 -33.47 -26.24 -53.54
CA PHE A 244 -34.31 -27.29 -54.14
C PHE A 244 -35.79 -27.08 -53.85
N ALA A 245 -36.15 -26.55 -52.68
CA ALA A 245 -37.52 -26.13 -52.37
C ALA A 245 -38.01 -25.03 -53.33
N GLY A 246 -37.15 -24.03 -53.61
CA GLY A 246 -37.44 -22.98 -54.60
C GLY A 246 -37.62 -23.53 -56.01
N VAL A 247 -36.73 -24.42 -56.45
CA VAL A 247 -36.82 -25.09 -57.76
C VAL A 247 -38.08 -25.94 -57.87
N PHE A 248 -38.43 -26.68 -56.82
CA PHE A 248 -39.68 -27.45 -56.79
C PHE A 248 -40.91 -26.53 -56.87
N SER A 249 -40.93 -25.45 -56.10
CA SER A 249 -42.01 -24.46 -56.14
C SER A 249 -42.13 -23.81 -57.52
N TYR A 250 -41.01 -23.55 -58.19
CA TYR A 250 -40.98 -23.04 -59.56
C TYR A 250 -41.63 -24.04 -60.52
N TYR A 251 -41.25 -25.31 -60.51
CA TYR A 251 -41.85 -26.32 -61.39
C TYR A 251 -43.35 -26.54 -61.15
N VAL A 252 -43.82 -26.46 -59.89
CA VAL A 252 -45.25 -26.55 -59.56
C VAL A 252 -46.02 -25.34 -60.12
N SER A 253 -45.38 -24.18 -60.26
CA SER A 253 -46.01 -22.96 -60.76
C SER A 253 -46.12 -22.89 -62.29
N ILE A 254 -45.51 -23.83 -63.03
CA ILE A 254 -45.60 -23.86 -64.50
C ILE A 254 -47.02 -24.24 -64.92
N ASP A 255 -47.64 -23.39 -65.72
CA ASP A 255 -48.94 -23.67 -66.35
C ASP A 255 -48.77 -24.72 -67.47
N LEU A 256 -49.55 -25.80 -67.41
CA LEU A 256 -49.48 -26.90 -68.38
C LEU A 256 -50.30 -26.64 -69.65
N THR A 257 -51.03 -25.51 -69.71
CA THR A 257 -51.85 -25.11 -70.85
C THR A 257 -51.14 -24.15 -71.80
N THR A 258 -49.95 -23.68 -71.44
CA THR A 258 -49.13 -22.78 -72.26
C THR A 258 -48.20 -23.55 -73.19
N ILE A 259 -47.92 -22.96 -74.36
CA ILE A 259 -46.93 -23.47 -75.32
C ILE A 259 -45.55 -22.98 -74.86
N ASP A 260 -44.57 -23.87 -74.86
CA ASP A 260 -43.19 -23.55 -74.49
C ASP A 260 -42.64 -22.46 -75.45
N PRO A 261 -42.23 -21.29 -74.93
CA PRO A 261 -41.76 -20.18 -75.75
C PRO A 261 -40.45 -20.47 -76.48
N ASP A 262 -39.64 -21.44 -76.02
CA ASP A 262 -38.35 -21.78 -76.62
C ASP A 262 -38.47 -22.83 -77.72
N THR A 263 -39.47 -23.72 -77.63
CA THR A 263 -39.63 -24.87 -78.56
C THR A 263 -40.88 -24.80 -79.42
N GLY A 264 -41.85 -23.93 -79.10
CA GLY A 264 -43.14 -23.84 -79.80
C GLY A 264 -44.03 -25.08 -79.63
N ALA A 265 -43.68 -25.99 -78.72
CA ALA A 265 -44.37 -27.25 -78.46
C ALA A 265 -45.12 -27.22 -77.11
N PRO A 266 -46.16 -28.05 -76.91
CA PRO A 266 -46.77 -28.21 -75.59
C PRO A 266 -45.75 -28.76 -74.59
N VAL A 267 -45.77 -28.25 -73.36
CA VAL A 267 -44.86 -28.66 -72.28
C VAL A 267 -44.90 -30.18 -72.07
N ASP A 268 -43.73 -30.84 -72.11
CA ASP A 268 -43.61 -32.28 -71.86
C ASP A 268 -43.89 -32.60 -70.38
N ARG A 269 -45.09 -33.12 -70.14
CA ARG A 269 -45.57 -33.52 -68.81
C ARG A 269 -44.72 -34.61 -68.16
N ALA A 270 -44.15 -35.52 -68.95
CA ALA A 270 -43.32 -36.61 -68.41
C ALA A 270 -41.97 -36.08 -67.93
N ALA A 271 -41.32 -35.23 -68.73
CA ALA A 271 -40.07 -34.57 -68.36
C ALA A 271 -40.25 -33.66 -67.14
N LEU A 272 -41.31 -32.85 -67.10
CA LEU A 272 -41.60 -31.96 -65.96
C LEU A 272 -41.89 -32.75 -64.67
N ASN A 273 -42.70 -33.80 -64.74
CA ASN A 273 -42.98 -34.64 -63.56
C ASN A 273 -41.70 -35.35 -63.05
N SER A 274 -40.81 -35.78 -63.94
CA SER A 274 -39.49 -36.32 -63.59
C SER A 274 -38.61 -35.27 -62.88
N ALA A 275 -38.55 -34.05 -63.42
CA ALA A 275 -37.80 -32.94 -62.82
C ALA A 275 -38.36 -32.54 -61.45
N MET A 276 -39.69 -32.48 -61.29
CA MET A 276 -40.37 -32.23 -60.02
C MET A 276 -40.05 -33.30 -58.97
N ARG A 277 -40.13 -34.58 -59.34
CA ARG A 277 -39.78 -35.68 -58.43
C ARG A 277 -38.32 -35.60 -58.00
N THR A 278 -37.43 -35.31 -58.94
CA THR A 278 -35.99 -35.16 -58.65
C THR A 278 -35.74 -34.00 -57.70
N ALA A 279 -36.32 -32.82 -57.95
CA ALA A 279 -36.21 -31.67 -57.07
C ALA A 279 -36.79 -31.94 -55.67
N ALA A 280 -37.93 -32.62 -55.59
CA ALA A 280 -38.55 -33.01 -54.32
C ALA A 280 -37.66 -33.99 -53.52
N THR A 281 -37.12 -35.02 -54.18
CA THR A 281 -36.21 -35.98 -53.55
C THR A 281 -34.92 -35.30 -53.08
N LEU A 282 -34.33 -34.43 -53.90
CA LEU A 282 -33.13 -33.68 -53.53
C LEU A 282 -33.38 -32.72 -52.36
N ASN A 283 -34.54 -32.03 -52.34
CA ASN A 283 -34.95 -31.21 -51.21
C ASN A 283 -35.09 -32.05 -49.93
N GLN A 284 -35.76 -33.19 -49.99
CA GLN A 284 -35.93 -34.08 -48.83
C GLN A 284 -34.60 -34.60 -48.29
N VAL A 285 -33.68 -34.99 -49.18
CA VAL A 285 -32.33 -35.44 -48.80
C VAL A 285 -31.53 -34.29 -48.18
N ALA A 286 -31.54 -33.11 -48.81
CA ALA A 286 -30.83 -31.93 -48.29
C ALA A 286 -31.38 -31.48 -46.93
N PHE A 287 -32.70 -31.38 -46.80
CA PHE A 287 -33.38 -31.02 -45.56
C PHE A 287 -33.16 -32.07 -44.46
N GLY A 288 -33.30 -33.35 -44.79
CA GLY A 288 -33.05 -34.45 -43.86
C GLY A 288 -31.61 -34.45 -43.35
N THR A 289 -30.64 -34.21 -44.24
CA THR A 289 -29.22 -34.10 -43.88
C THR A 289 -28.97 -32.88 -42.99
N TRP A 290 -29.54 -31.72 -43.35
CA TRP A 290 -29.44 -30.50 -42.54
C TRP A 290 -30.03 -30.68 -41.14
N ALA A 291 -31.22 -31.26 -41.04
CA ALA A 291 -31.89 -31.52 -39.77
C ALA A 291 -31.09 -32.51 -38.91
N ALA A 292 -30.56 -33.58 -39.51
CA ALA A 292 -29.72 -34.55 -38.82
C ALA A 292 -28.43 -33.93 -38.29
N LEU A 293 -27.74 -33.12 -39.10
CA LEU A 293 -26.55 -32.38 -38.69
C LEU A 293 -26.84 -31.42 -37.54
N THR A 294 -27.95 -30.69 -37.63
CA THR A 294 -28.38 -29.74 -36.59
C THR A 294 -28.61 -30.45 -35.25
N VAL A 295 -29.37 -31.55 -35.24
CA VAL A 295 -29.64 -32.32 -34.02
C VAL A 295 -28.35 -32.94 -33.47
N ALA A 296 -27.51 -33.52 -34.33
CA ALA A 296 -26.22 -34.08 -33.94
C ALA A 296 -25.29 -33.01 -33.33
N GLY A 297 -25.25 -31.82 -33.94
CA GLY A 297 -24.51 -30.66 -33.45
C GLY A 297 -24.98 -30.23 -32.06
N ILE A 298 -26.30 -30.11 -31.85
CA ILE A 298 -26.87 -29.73 -30.55
C ILE A 298 -26.53 -30.78 -29.49
N VAL A 299 -26.76 -32.07 -29.77
CA VAL A 299 -26.48 -33.16 -28.81
C VAL A 299 -24.99 -33.16 -28.45
N GLN A 300 -24.11 -33.04 -29.45
CA GLN A 300 -22.67 -33.01 -29.23
C GLN A 300 -22.25 -31.81 -28.38
N ALA A 301 -22.83 -30.63 -28.62
CA ALA A 301 -22.55 -29.43 -27.83
C ALA A 301 -23.03 -29.55 -26.37
N GLN A 302 -24.15 -30.24 -26.12
CA GLN A 302 -24.62 -30.48 -24.76
C GLN A 302 -23.75 -31.50 -24.01
N ILE A 303 -23.28 -32.54 -24.69
CA ILE A 303 -22.39 -33.55 -24.10
C ILE A 303 -21.02 -32.92 -23.77
N ALA A 304 -20.47 -32.12 -24.68
CA ALA A 304 -19.18 -31.47 -24.49
C ALA A 304 -19.26 -30.15 -23.71
N PHE A 305 -20.37 -29.88 -23.01
CA PHE A 305 -20.62 -28.59 -22.38
C PHE A 305 -19.62 -28.24 -21.28
N VAL A 306 -18.89 -27.13 -21.46
CA VAL A 306 -17.96 -26.59 -20.46
C VAL A 306 -18.63 -25.38 -19.77
N PRO A 307 -18.95 -25.47 -18.46
CA PRO A 307 -19.72 -24.44 -17.78
C PRO A 307 -18.96 -23.13 -17.54
N GLU A 308 -17.65 -23.21 -17.33
CA GLU A 308 -16.83 -22.05 -16.99
C GLU A 308 -15.49 -22.11 -17.73
N VAL A 309 -15.14 -21.00 -18.38
CA VAL A 309 -13.81 -20.79 -18.96
C VAL A 309 -13.12 -19.70 -18.15
N VAL A 310 -11.98 -20.07 -17.57
CA VAL A 310 -11.18 -19.17 -16.74
C VAL A 310 -10.08 -18.58 -17.61
N THR A 311 -10.13 -17.27 -17.82
CA THR A 311 -9.07 -16.54 -18.54
C THR A 311 -8.47 -15.48 -17.63
N THR A 312 -7.14 -15.43 -17.58
CA THR A 312 -6.41 -14.39 -16.86
C THR A 312 -6.22 -13.20 -17.78
N VAL A 313 -6.86 -12.08 -17.46
CA VAL A 313 -6.75 -10.83 -18.22
C VAL A 313 -5.94 -9.82 -17.41
N LYS A 314 -5.08 -9.06 -18.09
CA LYS A 314 -4.30 -8.00 -17.45
C LYS A 314 -5.20 -6.81 -17.13
N ARG A 315 -5.39 -6.49 -15.85
CA ARG A 315 -6.14 -5.31 -15.41
C ARG A 315 -5.21 -4.10 -15.33
N PRO A 316 -5.65 -2.90 -15.74
CA PRO A 316 -4.94 -1.67 -15.42
C PRO A 316 -4.94 -1.46 -13.90
N VAL A 317 -3.77 -1.58 -13.28
CA VAL A 317 -3.60 -1.29 -11.85
C VAL A 317 -3.81 0.22 -11.65
N PRO A 318 -4.66 0.65 -10.70
CA PRO A 318 -4.82 2.06 -10.39
C PRO A 318 -3.45 2.64 -10.01
N LYS A 319 -3.13 3.82 -10.55
CA LYS A 319 -1.87 4.50 -10.22
C LYS A 319 -1.84 4.73 -8.70
N PRO A 320 -0.68 4.50 -8.05
CA PRO A 320 -0.56 4.81 -6.63
C PRO A 320 -0.95 6.27 -6.38
N PRO A 321 -1.55 6.59 -5.22
CA PRO A 321 -1.89 7.96 -4.89
C PRO A 321 -0.63 8.83 -4.99
N PRO A 322 -0.74 10.04 -5.54
CA PRO A 322 0.41 10.91 -5.75
C PRO A 322 1.13 11.13 -4.43
N THR A 323 2.45 11.06 -4.48
CA THR A 323 3.31 11.31 -3.32
C THR A 323 3.11 12.75 -2.81
N LEU A 324 3.43 13.03 -1.54
CA LEU A 324 3.28 14.39 -0.98
C LEU A 324 4.05 15.44 -1.78
N ASP A 325 5.15 15.05 -2.44
CA ASP A 325 5.96 15.92 -3.29
C ASP A 325 5.30 16.21 -4.65
N GLU A 326 4.63 15.22 -5.25
CA GLU A 326 3.79 15.42 -6.44
C GLU A 326 2.55 16.25 -6.13
N ARG A 327 1.97 16.11 -4.93
CA ARG A 327 0.80 16.88 -4.50
C ARG A 327 1.11 18.38 -4.34
N LYS A 328 2.33 18.70 -3.90
CA LYS A 328 2.84 20.09 -3.84
C LYS A 328 3.17 20.68 -5.22
N SER A 329 3.44 19.82 -6.19
CA SER A 329 3.81 20.20 -7.56
C SER A 329 2.62 20.15 -8.54
N ALA A 330 1.42 19.78 -8.06
CA ALA A 330 0.24 19.71 -8.88
C ALA A 330 -0.15 21.12 -9.37
N PRO A 331 -0.40 21.31 -10.68
CA PRO A 331 -0.75 22.61 -11.21
C PRO A 331 -2.06 23.08 -10.58
N VAL A 332 -2.07 24.32 -10.08
CA VAL A 332 -3.26 24.99 -9.58
C VAL A 332 -4.26 25.08 -10.73
N SER A 333 -5.29 24.23 -10.69
CA SER A 333 -6.36 24.21 -11.69
C SER A 333 -7.47 25.12 -11.22
N MET A 334 -7.62 26.28 -11.85
CA MET A 334 -8.71 27.23 -11.65
C MET A 334 -9.64 27.19 -12.86
N VAL A 335 -10.91 26.85 -12.62
CA VAL A 335 -11.95 26.87 -13.66
C VAL A 335 -12.90 28.03 -13.34
N PRO A 336 -13.09 29.00 -14.26
CA PRO A 336 -14.11 30.02 -14.08
C PRO A 336 -15.49 29.39 -14.25
N VAL A 337 -16.39 29.66 -13.32
CA VAL A 337 -17.78 29.21 -13.36
C VAL A 337 -18.67 30.44 -13.41
N VAL A 338 -19.51 30.51 -14.44
CA VAL A 338 -20.54 31.55 -14.55
C VAL A 338 -21.84 30.96 -14.04
N SER A 339 -22.43 31.56 -13.02
CA SER A 339 -23.77 31.20 -12.51
C SER A 339 -24.75 32.31 -12.86
N VAL A 340 -25.90 31.94 -13.41
CA VAL A 340 -27.00 32.89 -13.68
C VAL A 340 -28.00 32.78 -12.54
N VAL A 341 -28.25 33.89 -11.86
CA VAL A 341 -29.13 33.98 -10.69
C VAL A 341 -30.25 34.98 -11.01
N PRO A 342 -31.49 34.83 -10.49
CA PRO A 342 -32.55 35.79 -10.77
C PRO A 342 -32.15 37.19 -10.28
N GLY A 343 -31.88 38.11 -11.22
CA GLY A 343 -31.36 39.45 -10.95
C GLY A 343 -29.93 39.73 -11.46
N GLY A 344 -29.22 38.75 -12.05
CA GLY A 344 -27.91 38.97 -12.69
C GLY A 344 -27.06 37.72 -12.92
N ALA A 345 -25.92 37.87 -13.58
CA ALA A 345 -24.92 36.80 -13.73
C ALA A 345 -23.74 37.02 -12.77
N GLY A 346 -23.34 35.97 -12.06
CA GLY A 346 -22.15 35.93 -11.20
C GLY A 346 -21.01 35.16 -11.87
N LEU A 347 -19.79 35.69 -11.76
CA LEU A 347 -18.54 35.02 -12.14
C LEU A 347 -17.83 34.55 -10.87
N GLY A 348 -17.60 33.24 -10.77
CA GLY A 348 -16.81 32.62 -9.72
C GLY A 348 -15.62 31.86 -10.28
N VAL A 349 -14.65 31.54 -9.43
CA VAL A 349 -13.53 30.65 -9.78
C VAL A 349 -13.58 29.49 -8.81
N VAL A 350 -13.62 28.27 -9.33
CA VAL A 350 -13.55 27.04 -8.53
C VAL A 350 -12.26 26.33 -8.91
N GLY A 351 -11.45 25.99 -7.91
CA GLY A 351 -10.17 25.34 -8.15
C GLY A 351 -9.68 24.47 -7.01
N ARG A 352 -8.64 23.69 -7.30
CA ARG A 352 -7.87 22.93 -6.32
C ARG A 352 -6.64 23.75 -5.95
N PHE A 353 -6.52 24.07 -4.66
CA PHE A 353 -5.43 24.86 -4.08
C PHE A 353 -4.51 23.97 -3.24
#